data_AF-A0A2N1MR92-F1
#
_entry.id   AF-A0A2N1MR92-F1
#
_cell.length_a   1.000
_cell.length_b   1.000
_cell.length_c   1.000
_cell.angle_alpha   90.00
_cell.angle_beta   90.00
_cell.angle_gamma   90.00
#
_symmetry.space_group_name_H-M   'P 1'
#
loop_
_entity.id
_entity.type
_entity.pdbx_description
1 polymer ?
#
loop_
_entity_poly.entity_id
_entity_poly.type
_entity_poly.pdbx_seq_one_letter_code
_entity_poly.pdbx_strand_id
1 'polypeptide(L)'
;MGMENTARNNMSITAIGEQYDPLTLLYRECLFDEKQIYAKNVGFRTKDHIISLVEVEKQAASPFDDKRWILSDGKRTLPYEHWRIGAFYYYLNSGITQENAEQRAMIVKLRI
;
A
#
# COMPACT_ATOMS: atom_id res chain seq x y z
N MET A 1 -10.75 20.91 38.54
CA MET A 1 -11.74 20.29 37.64
C MET A 1 -10.94 19.64 36.51
N GLY A 2 -10.46 18.42 36.74
CA GLY A 2 -9.58 17.73 35.81
C GLY A 2 -10.39 17.19 34.64
N MET A 3 -9.99 17.52 33.42
CA MET A 3 -10.51 16.87 32.23
C MET A 3 -9.89 15.48 32.14
N GLU A 4 -10.68 14.50 32.51
CA GLU A 4 -10.34 13.09 32.44
C GLU A 4 -10.28 12.72 30.95
N ASN A 5 -9.09 12.36 30.47
CA ASN A 5 -8.89 11.90 29.09
C ASN A 5 -9.55 10.53 28.90
N THR A 6 -10.86 10.51 28.65
CA THR A 6 -11.66 9.30 28.35
C THR A 6 -11.47 8.82 26.90
N ALA A 7 -10.23 8.82 26.40
CA ALA A 7 -9.89 8.36 25.04
C ALA A 7 -8.77 7.30 25.02
N ARG A 8 -8.54 6.61 26.14
CA ARG A 8 -7.68 5.42 26.21
C ARG A 8 -8.43 4.22 26.79
N ASN A 9 -9.69 4.04 26.38
CA ASN A 9 -10.33 2.75 26.58
C ASN A 9 -9.70 1.77 25.59
N ASN A 10 -8.67 1.11 26.12
CA ASN A 10 -8.03 -0.09 25.63
C ASN A 10 -9.10 -1.06 25.11
N MET A 11 -9.26 -1.12 23.79
CA MET A 11 -10.04 -2.18 23.17
C MET A 11 -9.07 -3.18 22.55
N SER A 12 -8.45 -4.00 23.40
CA SER A 12 -7.93 -5.29 22.95
C SER A 12 -9.14 -6.22 22.83
N ILE A 13 -9.73 -6.29 21.64
CA ILE A 13 -10.79 -7.26 21.37
C ILE A 13 -10.10 -8.62 21.21
N THR A 14 -10.25 -9.45 22.24
CA THR A 14 -9.82 -10.83 22.26
C THR A 14 -10.66 -11.64 21.28
N ALA A 15 -10.14 -11.86 20.07
CA ALA A 15 -10.43 -13.11 19.38
C ALA A 15 -9.48 -14.16 19.98
N ILE A 16 -10.01 -15.30 20.42
CA ILE A 16 -9.25 -16.53 20.76
C ILE A 16 -8.27 -16.50 21.96
N GLY A 17 -8.47 -15.62 22.94
CA GLY A 17 -7.71 -15.65 24.20
C GLY A 17 -6.27 -15.11 24.11
N GLU A 18 -5.87 -14.61 22.96
CA GLU A 18 -4.62 -13.88 22.77
C GLU A 18 -4.88 -12.37 22.80
N GLN A 19 -4.14 -11.65 23.64
CA GLN A 19 -4.18 -10.19 23.69
C GLN A 19 -3.29 -9.63 22.57
N TYR A 20 -3.90 -9.24 21.45
CA TYR A 20 -3.19 -8.56 20.38
C TYR A 20 -3.07 -7.06 20.68
N ASP A 21 -1.98 -6.45 20.23
CA ASP A 21 -1.88 -5.00 20.22
C ASP A 21 -2.87 -4.39 19.21
N PRO A 22 -3.31 -3.14 19.42
CA PRO A 22 -4.31 -2.50 18.56
C PRO A 22 -3.90 -2.42 17.08
N LEU A 23 -2.60 -2.34 16.78
CA LEU A 23 -2.11 -2.26 15.40
C LEU A 23 -2.21 -3.63 14.71
N THR A 24 -1.94 -4.72 15.43
CA THR A 24 -2.17 -6.09 14.94
C THR A 24 -3.64 -6.34 14.63
N LEU A 25 -4.57 -5.86 15.47
CA LEU A 25 -6.01 -5.96 15.18
C LEU A 25 -6.37 -5.19 13.89
N LEU A 26 -5.85 -3.97 13.74
CA LEU A 26 -6.06 -3.14 12.54
C LEU A 26 -5.58 -3.86 11.27
N TYR A 27 -4.39 -4.46 11.30
CA TYR A 27 -3.86 -5.22 10.15
C TYR A 27 -4.69 -6.47 9.86
N ARG A 28 -5.17 -7.16 10.90
CA ARG A 28 -6.00 -8.35 10.76
C ARG A 28 -7.32 -8.02 10.07
N GLU A 29 -8.02 -6.97 10.53
CA GLU A 29 -9.24 -6.46 9.88
C GLU A 29 -8.96 -6.04 8.43
N CYS A 30 -7.86 -5.32 8.20
CA CYS A 30 -7.48 -4.90 6.85
C CYS A 30 -7.29 -6.08 5.89
N LEU A 31 -6.56 -7.12 6.33
CA LEU A 31 -6.16 -8.24 5.49
C LEU A 31 -7.28 -9.27 5.28
N PHE A 32 -8.00 -9.64 6.35
CA PHE A 32 -8.99 -10.71 6.29
C PHE A 32 -10.40 -10.23 5.89
N ASP A 33 -10.75 -8.98 6.20
CA ASP A 33 -12.03 -8.39 5.79
C ASP A 33 -11.91 -7.56 4.50
N GLU A 34 -10.73 -7.62 3.84
CA GLU A 34 -10.41 -6.89 2.60
C GLU A 34 -10.71 -5.39 2.68
N LYS A 35 -10.55 -4.80 3.86
CA LYS A 35 -10.92 -3.41 4.14
C LYS A 35 -9.74 -2.47 3.98
N GLN A 36 -9.90 -1.44 3.15
CA GLN A 36 -8.94 -0.33 3.10
C GLN A 36 -9.16 0.62 4.28
N ILE A 37 -8.07 1.05 4.90
CA ILE A 37 -8.10 1.88 6.10
C ILE A 37 -7.47 3.23 5.76
N TYR A 38 -8.21 4.29 6.06
CA TYR A 38 -7.78 5.67 5.85
C TYR A 38 -7.54 6.34 7.21
N ALA A 39 -6.52 7.19 7.27
CA ALA A 39 -6.20 7.97 8.45
C ALA A 39 -5.87 9.40 8.07
N LYS A 40 -6.23 10.33 8.96
CA LYS A 40 -5.84 11.73 8.86
C LYS A 40 -4.34 11.85 9.15
N ASN A 41 -3.60 12.30 8.15
CA ASN A 41 -2.19 12.60 8.26
C ASN A 41 -2.03 14.11 8.31
N VAL A 42 -1.65 14.62 9.49
CA VAL A 42 -1.35 16.04 9.69
C VAL A 42 0.16 16.23 9.56
N GLY A 43 0.59 17.06 8.61
CA GLY A 43 2.00 17.28 8.35
C GLY A 43 2.34 18.76 8.16
N PHE A 44 3.55 19.13 8.54
CA PHE A 44 4.10 20.45 8.22
C PHE A 44 4.42 20.51 6.72
N ARG A 45 4.03 21.61 6.09
CA ARG A 45 4.40 21.94 4.71
C ARG A 45 5.07 23.31 4.70
N THR A 46 6.13 23.41 3.90
CA THR A 46 6.86 24.65 3.70
C THR A 46 6.83 25.01 2.22
N LYS A 47 6.38 26.21 1.91
CA LYS A 47 6.42 26.76 0.56
C LYS A 47 6.61 28.27 0.67
N ASP A 48 7.52 28.83 -0.13
CA ASP A 48 7.80 30.28 -0.16
C ASP A 48 8.05 30.88 1.24
N HIS A 49 8.80 30.15 2.08
CA HIS A 49 9.09 30.48 3.48
C HIS A 49 7.88 30.55 4.42
N ILE A 50 6.68 30.15 3.97
CA ILE A 50 5.49 30.01 4.79
C ILE A 50 5.41 28.58 5.31
N ILE A 51 5.26 28.43 6.63
CA ILE A 51 5.01 27.14 7.29
C ILE A 51 3.50 27.01 7.50
N SER A 52 2.94 25.89 7.04
CA SER A 52 1.53 25.57 7.19
C SER A 52 1.35 24.17 7.76
N LEU A 53 0.26 23.98 8.51
CA LEU A 53 -0.21 22.68 8.93
C LEU A 53 -1.25 22.20 7.93
N VAL A 54 -1.02 21.05 7.30
CA VAL A 54 -1.95 20.49 6.32
C VAL A 54 -2.41 19.14 6.81
N GLU A 55 -3.72 18.99 6.97
CA GLU A 55 -4.38 17.71 7.17
C GLU A 55 -4.74 17.10 5.81
N VAL A 56 -4.31 15.86 5.58
CA VAL A 56 -4.66 15.10 4.38
C VAL A 56 -5.13 13.72 4.83
N GLU A 57 -6.28 13.30 4.33
CA GLU A 57 -6.72 11.91 4.47
C GLU A 57 -5.88 11.03 3.55
N LYS A 58 -5.20 10.02 4.12
CA LYS A 58 -4.34 9.10 3.38
C LYS A 58 -4.71 7.67 3.69
N GLN A 59 -4.55 6.81 2.71
CA GLN A 59 -4.60 5.37 2.93
C GLN A 59 -3.46 4.95 3.87
N ALA A 60 -3.84 4.41 5.03
CA ALA A 60 -2.92 3.96 6.07
C ALA A 60 -2.61 2.47 5.93
N ALA A 61 -3.61 1.66 5.54
CA ALA A 61 -3.45 0.24 5.26
C ALA A 61 -4.36 -0.20 4.10
N SER A 62 -3.90 -1.19 3.35
CA SER A 62 -4.60 -1.80 2.22
C SER A 62 -4.40 -3.32 2.27
N PRO A 63 -5.43 -4.13 1.95
CA PRO A 63 -5.23 -5.56 1.70
C PRO A 63 -4.43 -5.82 0.41
N PHE A 64 -4.42 -4.84 -0.50
CA PHE A 64 -3.76 -4.96 -1.80
C PHE A 64 -2.30 -4.52 -1.71
N ASP A 65 -1.39 -5.34 -2.23
CA ASP A 65 0.01 -4.96 -2.46
C ASP A 65 0.10 -4.06 -3.70
N ASP A 66 -0.22 -2.79 -3.52
CA ASP A 66 -0.19 -1.75 -4.57
C ASP A 66 1.24 -1.32 -4.97
N LYS A 67 2.24 -1.71 -4.17
CA LYS A 67 3.66 -1.38 -4.39
C LYS A 67 4.39 -2.41 -5.23
N ARG A 68 3.73 -3.50 -5.60
CA ARG A 68 4.31 -4.54 -6.44
C ARG A 68 3.42 -4.81 -7.63
N TRP A 69 4.05 -4.87 -8.79
CA TRP A 69 3.43 -5.41 -9.98
C TRP A 69 3.61 -6.93 -9.98
N ILE A 70 2.51 -7.64 -9.74
CA ILE A 70 2.47 -9.10 -9.70
C ILE A 70 2.22 -9.63 -11.12
N LEU A 71 3.07 -10.55 -11.58
CA LEU A 71 2.89 -11.20 -12.88
C LEU A 71 1.65 -12.10 -12.87
N SER A 72 1.18 -12.49 -14.05
CA SER A 72 0.06 -13.43 -14.25
C SER A 72 0.23 -14.77 -13.51
N ASP A 73 1.45 -15.17 -13.17
CA ASP A 73 1.73 -16.39 -12.41
C ASP A 73 1.51 -16.27 -10.89
N GLY A 74 1.24 -15.07 -10.38
CA GLY A 74 1.01 -14.80 -8.96
C GLY A 74 2.23 -14.95 -8.05
N LYS A 75 3.42 -15.26 -8.59
CA LYS A 75 4.63 -15.56 -7.82
C LYS A 75 5.71 -14.52 -8.03
N ARG A 76 5.98 -14.19 -9.29
CA ARG A 76 6.99 -13.19 -9.64
C ARG A 76 6.39 -11.81 -9.44
N THR A 77 7.18 -10.92 -8.86
CA THR A 77 6.80 -9.54 -8.64
C THR A 77 7.90 -8.60 -9.10
N LEU A 78 7.51 -7.43 -9.57
CA LEU A 78 8.39 -6.29 -9.79
C LEU A 78 8.01 -5.17 -8.82
N PRO A 79 8.98 -4.39 -8.32
CA PRO A 79 8.68 -3.15 -7.63
C PRO A 79 7.87 -2.21 -8.52
N TYR A 80 7.02 -1.38 -7.91
CA TYR A 80 6.37 -0.27 -8.58
C TYR A 80 7.39 0.56 -9.37
N GLU A 81 7.01 1.02 -10.56
CA GLU A 81 7.86 1.79 -11.50
C GLU A 81 9.16 1.09 -11.99
N HIS A 82 9.32 -0.21 -11.76
CA HIS A 82 10.45 -0.93 -12.35
C HIS A 82 10.42 -0.81 -13.89
N TRP A 83 11.57 -0.48 -14.50
CA TRP A 83 11.68 -0.17 -15.93
C TRP A 83 11.11 -1.24 -16.89
N ARG A 84 11.14 -2.52 -16.47
CA ARG A 84 10.53 -3.65 -17.21
C ARG A 84 9.01 -3.55 -17.34
N ILE A 85 8.34 -2.87 -16.43
CA ILE A 85 6.89 -2.61 -16.51
C ILE A 85 6.60 -1.74 -17.75
N GLY A 86 7.47 -0.78 -18.07
CA GLY A 86 7.37 0.00 -19.30
C GLY A 86 7.53 -0.86 -20.55
N ALA A 87 8.49 -1.80 -20.55
CA ALA A 87 8.66 -2.75 -21.65
C ALA A 87 7.44 -3.68 -21.82
N PHE A 88 6.84 -4.12 -20.71
CA PHE A 88 5.60 -4.89 -20.72
C PHE A 88 4.47 -4.12 -21.43
N TYR A 89 4.19 -2.88 -21.03
CA TYR A 89 3.14 -2.07 -21.67
C TYR A 89 3.42 -1.79 -23.15
N TYR A 90 4.69 -1.60 -23.53
CA TYR A 90 5.06 -1.49 -24.94
C TYR A 90 4.66 -2.73 -25.75
N TYR A 91 4.96 -3.93 -25.24
CA TYR A 91 4.58 -5.18 -25.90
C TYR A 91 3.07 -5.41 -25.92
N LEU A 92 2.38 -5.13 -24.81
CA LEU A 92 0.92 -5.24 -24.72
C LEU A 92 0.24 -4.33 -25.75
N ASN A 93 0.68 -3.08 -25.85
CA ASN A 93 0.17 -2.10 -26.83
C ASN A 93 0.52 -2.46 -28.28
N SER A 94 1.50 -3.35 -28.49
CA SER A 94 1.84 -3.90 -29.80
C SER A 94 0.94 -5.07 -30.21
N GLY A 95 -0.11 -5.39 -29.43
CA GLY A 95 -1.06 -6.48 -29.71
C GLY A 95 -0.59 -7.86 -29.25
N ILE A 96 0.44 -7.94 -28.41
CA ILE A 96 0.92 -9.19 -27.84
C ILE A 96 0.01 -9.59 -26.66
N THR A 97 -0.25 -10.89 -26.50
CA THR A 97 -0.99 -11.39 -25.33
C THR A 97 -0.27 -11.06 -24.03
N GLN A 98 -1.01 -10.89 -22.94
CA GLN A 98 -0.44 -10.52 -21.64
C GLN A 98 0.74 -11.44 -21.24
N GLU A 99 0.53 -12.75 -21.21
CA GLU A 99 1.56 -13.71 -20.81
C GLU A 99 2.86 -13.60 -21.65
N ASN A 100 2.72 -13.45 -22.97
CA ASN A 100 3.86 -13.28 -23.87
C ASN A 100 4.57 -11.92 -23.67
N ALA A 101 3.81 -10.86 -23.39
CA ALA A 101 4.37 -9.55 -23.08
C ALA A 101 5.15 -9.59 -21.77
N GLU A 102 4.64 -10.27 -20.74
CA GLU A 102 5.34 -10.49 -19.47
C GLU A 102 6.65 -11.24 -19.68
N GLN A 103 6.61 -12.37 -20.43
CA GLN A 103 7.82 -13.15 -20.73
C GLN A 103 8.87 -12.33 -21.46
N ARG A 104 8.48 -11.56 -22.48
CA ARG A 104 9.39 -10.68 -23.23
C ARG A 104 9.98 -9.57 -22.36
N ALA A 105 9.16 -8.95 -21.50
CA ALA A 105 9.62 -7.92 -20.58
C ALA A 105 10.63 -8.45 -19.54
N MET A 106 10.54 -9.72 -19.14
CA MET A 106 11.47 -10.32 -18.17
C MET A 106 12.84 -10.67 -18.76
N ILE A 107 12.91 -10.98 -20.05
CA ILE A 107 14.17 -11.32 -20.72
C ILE A 107 14.91 -10.10 -21.26
N VAL A 108 14.21 -8.99 -21.48
CA VAL A 108 14.82 -7.78 -22.01
C VAL A 108 15.91 -7.27 -21.04
N LYS A 109 17.00 -6.77 -21.62
CA LYS A 109 18.12 -6.19 -20.87
C LYS A 109 18.20 -4.71 -21.18
N LEU A 110 18.32 -3.90 -20.13
CA LEU A 110 18.63 -2.49 -20.29
C LEU A 110 20.07 -2.38 -20.80
N ARG A 111 20.26 -1.72 -21.95
CA ARG A 111 21.60 -1.41 -22.47
C ARG A 111 21.99 -0.08 -21.85
N ILE A 112 22.97 -0.12 -20.94
CA ILE A 112 23.53 1.04 -20.24
C ILE A 112 24.88 1.34 -20.88
#